data_AF-A0A5B8VIH4-F1
#
_entry.id   AF-A0A5B8VIH4-F1
#
_cell.length_a   1.000
_cell.length_b   1.000
_cell.length_c   1.000
_cell.angle_alpha   90.00
_cell.angle_beta   90.00
_cell.angle_gamma   90.00
#
_symmetry.space_group_name_H-M   'P 1'
#
loop_
_entity.id
_entity.type
_entity.pdbx_description
1 polymer ?
#
loop_
_entity_poly.entity_id
_entity_poly.type
_entity_poly.pdbx_seq_one_letter_code
_entity_poly.pdbx_strand_id
1 'polypeptide(L)' 'MEYQSFKVWKINPSKEELDEEINVYKNIHGEVINRCILKVEDNTAILIGDDGLIKGVFSLNHFYIKNWMGN' A
#
# COMPACT_ATOMS: atom_id res chain seq x y z
N MET A 1 -0.76 -9.05 17.55
CA MET A 1 -0.76 -8.78 16.09
C MET A 1 0.69 -8.58 15.69
N GLU A 2 1.15 -9.28 14.67
CA GLU A 2 2.53 -9.16 14.18
C GLU A 2 2.63 -8.04 13.15
N TYR A 3 3.70 -7.26 13.22
CA TYR A 3 4.00 -6.19 12.26
C TYR A 3 4.50 -6.78 10.94
N GLN A 4 3.99 -6.25 9.83
CA GLN A 4 4.26 -6.75 8.48
C GLN A 4 4.72 -5.60 7.58
N SER A 5 5.33 -5.96 6.46
CA SER A 5 5.64 -4.99 5.42
C SER A 5 4.59 -5.08 4.32
N PHE A 6 4.21 -3.95 3.74
CA PHE A 6 3.18 -3.86 2.71
C PHE A 6 3.71 -3.15 1.48
N LYS A 7 3.42 -3.71 0.31
CA LYS A 7 3.57 -2.97 -0.94
C LYS A 7 2.23 -2.35 -1.33
N VAL A 8 2.28 -1.12 -1.83
CA VAL A 8 1.10 -0.37 -2.28
C VAL A 8 1.23 -0.02 -3.75
N TRP A 9 0.16 -0.22 -4.50
CA TRP A 9 0.08 0.12 -5.93
C TRP A 9 -1.18 0.92 -6.20
N LYS A 10 -1.06 1.96 -7.03
CA LYS A 10 -2.23 2.65 -7.58
C LYS A 10 -2.94 1.75 -8.59
N ILE A 11 -4.25 1.63 -8.44
CA ILE A 11 -5.13 0.98 -9.41
C ILE A 11 -5.30 1.93 -10.59
N ASN A 12 -4.97 1.46 -11.79
CA ASN A 12 -5.27 2.16 -13.03
C ASN A 12 -6.58 1.61 -13.60
N PRO A 13 -7.70 2.34 -13.54
CA PRO A 13 -8.99 1.85 -14.02
C PRO A 13 -9.03 1.69 -15.55
N SER A 14 -8.07 2.25 -16.27
CA SER A 14 -8.03 2.27 -17.74
C SER A 14 -7.17 1.17 -18.35
N LYS A 15 -6.55 0.28 -17.55
CA LYS A 15 -5.70 -0.82 -18.03
C LYS A 15 -6.06 -2.12 -17.29
N GLU A 16 -6.26 -3.20 -18.06
CA GLU A 16 -6.51 -4.55 -17.51
C GLU A 16 -5.25 -5.22 -16.93
N GLU A 17 -4.05 -4.68 -17.20
CA GLU A 17 -2.78 -5.15 -16.65
C GLU A 17 -1.99 -4.02 -15.96
N LEU A 18 -1.25 -4.39 -14.89
CA LEU A 18 -0.37 -3.49 -14.12
C LEU A 18 0.86 -3.13 -14.97
N ASP A 19 0.83 -1.98 -15.61
CA ASP A 19 1.85 -1.57 -16.59
C ASP A 19 3.17 -1.04 -15.97
N GLU A 20 4.21 -1.09 -16.80
CA GLU A 20 5.65 -0.83 -16.58
C GLU A 20 6.07 0.34 -15.68
N GLU A 21 7.30 0.23 -15.17
CA GLU A 21 7.96 1.11 -14.21
C GLU A 21 8.16 2.54 -14.77
N ILE A 22 7.27 3.45 -14.40
CA ILE A 22 7.43 4.90 -14.62
C ILE A 22 7.93 5.53 -13.32
N ASN A 23 9.03 6.28 -13.41
CA ASN A 23 9.66 6.96 -12.30
C ASN A 23 8.75 8.07 -11.74
N VAL A 24 8.21 7.88 -10.54
CA VAL A 24 7.34 8.89 -9.92
C VAL A 24 7.61 8.99 -8.41
N TYR A 25 8.47 9.92 -8.03
CA TYR A 25 8.39 10.57 -6.71
C TYR A 25 7.01 11.27 -6.46
N LYS A 26 6.01 11.10 -7.36
CA LYS A 26 4.67 11.71 -7.34
C LYS A 26 3.49 10.73 -7.63
N ASN A 27 3.70 9.41 -7.77
CA ASN A 27 2.61 8.43 -7.91
C ASN A 27 3.03 7.07 -7.32
N ILE A 28 2.26 6.59 -6.34
CA ILE A 28 2.52 5.41 -5.54
C ILE A 28 2.39 4.13 -6.39
N HIS A 29 3.49 3.67 -6.98
CA HIS A 29 3.67 2.32 -7.51
C HIS A 29 4.82 1.63 -6.77
N GLY A 30 4.51 0.62 -5.97
CA GLY A 30 5.51 -0.30 -5.42
C GLY A 30 6.23 0.15 -4.14
N GLU A 31 5.74 1.19 -3.44
CA GLU A 31 6.33 1.61 -2.16
C GLU A 31 6.16 0.52 -1.10
N VAL A 32 7.27 0.10 -0.50
CA VAL A 32 7.29 -0.85 0.61
C VAL A 32 7.19 -0.08 1.93
N ILE A 33 6.05 -0.18 2.59
CA ILE A 33 5.81 0.39 3.92
C ILE A 33 6.06 -0.72 4.95
N ASN A 34 7.13 -0.58 5.72
CA ASN A 34 7.62 -1.61 6.62
C ASN A 34 7.03 -1.52 8.03
N ARG A 35 7.03 -2.65 8.74
CA ARG A 35 6.68 -2.77 10.17
C ARG A 35 5.37 -2.09 10.55
N CYS A 36 4.31 -2.42 9.82
CA CYS A 36 2.98 -1.87 10.04
C CYS A 36 1.96 -2.97 10.37
N ILE A 37 0.88 -2.57 11.02
CA ILE A 37 -0.38 -3.32 11.09
C ILE A 37 -1.33 -2.68 10.07
N LEU A 38 -2.01 -3.52 9.30
CA LEU A 38 -3.09 -3.08 8.40
C LEU A 38 -4.43 -3.08 9.15
N LYS A 39 -5.09 -1.93 9.17
CA LYS A 39 -6.48 -1.78 9.59
C LYS A 39 -7.32 -1.42 8.36
N VAL A 40 -8.44 -2.10 8.15
CA VAL A 40 -9.37 -1.79 7.05
C VAL A 40 -10.71 -1.35 7.63
N GLU A 41 -11.18 -0.19 7.21
CA GLU A 41 -12.49 0.36 7.55
C GLU A 41 -13.19 0.78 6.26
N ASP A 42 -14.37 0.21 6.01
CA ASP A 42 -15.11 0.35 4.75
C ASP A 42 -14.23 0.05 3.53
N ASN A 43 -13.87 1.08 2.76
CA ASN A 43 -13.00 1.02 1.59
C ASN A 43 -11.69 1.79 1.80
N THR A 44 -11.25 1.92 3.05
CA THR A 44 -10.02 2.62 3.43
C THR A 44 -9.10 1.68 4.20
N ALA A 45 -7.87 1.59 3.73
CA ALA A 45 -6.78 0.88 4.39
C ALA A 45 -5.87 1.87 5.11
N ILE A 46 -5.61 1.61 6.39
CA ILE A 46 -4.76 2.42 7.26
C ILE A 46 -3.59 1.53 7.70
N LEU A 47 -2.37 1.98 7.43
CA LEU A 47 -1.15 1.34 7.91
C LEU A 47 -0.66 2.07 9.15
N ILE A 48 -0.60 1.34 10.27
CA ILE A 48 -0.18 1.87 11.57
C ILE A 48 1.18 1.26 11.90
N GLY A 49 2.18 2.11 12.09
CA GLY A 49 3.54 1.71 12.46
C GLY A 49 3.61 1.14 13.88
N ASP A 50 4.74 0.54 14.20
CA ASP A 50 5.06 0.03 15.54
C ASP A 50 5.28 1.11 16.60
N ASP A 51 5.52 2.34 16.16
CA ASP A 51 5.48 3.56 16.97
C ASP A 51 4.05 4.07 17.25
N GLY A 52 3.02 3.39 16.72
CA GLY A 52 1.62 3.80 16.83
C GLY A 52 1.23 4.94 15.88
N LEU A 53 2.15 5.43 15.03
CA LEU A 53 1.87 6.50 14.07
C LEU A 53 1.27 5.94 12.78
N ILE A 54 0.38 6.71 12.16
CA ILE A 54 -0.15 6.39 10.83
C ILE A 54 0.95 6.60 9.79
N LYS A 55 1.32 5.52 9.10
CA LYS A 55 2.30 5.53 8.00
C LYS A 55 1.67 5.70 6.63
N GLY A 56 0.38 5.39 6.50
CA GLY A 56 -0.36 5.60 5.26
C GLY A 56 -1.86 5.41 5.41
N VAL A 57 -2.63 6.14 4.60
CA VAL A 57 -4.09 6.02 4.46
C VAL A 57 -4.41 5.94 2.98
N PHE A 58 -5.05 4.85 2.57
CA PHE A 58 -5.27 4.54 1.16
C PHE A 58 -6.73 4.18 0.90
N SER A 59 -7.32 4.79 -0.13
CA SER A 59 -8.62 4.37 -0.64
C SER A 59 -8.46 3.09 -1.48
N LEU A 60 -9.13 2.01 -1.10
CA LEU A 60 -9.10 0.73 -1.81
C LEU A 60 -9.79 0.77 -3.18
N ASN A 61 -10.52 1.85 -3.49
CA ASN A 61 -11.01 2.13 -4.84
C ASN A 61 -9.90 2.58 -5.79
N HIS A 62 -8.78 3.05 -5.25
CA HIS A 62 -7.67 3.64 -6.01
C HIS A 62 -6.35 2.94 -5.75
N PHE A 63 -6.25 2.08 -4.74
CA PHE A 63 -5.01 1.44 -4.33
C PHE A 63 -5.21 -0.03 -3.98
N TYR A 64 -4.29 -0.86 -4.47
CA TYR A 64 -4.13 -2.24 -4.08
C TYR A 64 -2.98 -2.34 -3.07
N ILE A 65 -3.17 -3.12 -2.00
CA ILE A 65 -2.19 -3.31 -0.93
C ILE A 65 -1.98 -4.80 -0.73
N LYS A 66 -0.71 -5.23 -0.67
CA LYS A 66 -0.34 -6.63 -0.48
C LYS A 66 0.73 -6.73 0.59
N ASN A 67 0.58 -7.71 1.49
CA ASN A 67 1.67 -8.08 2.39
C ASN A 67 2.89 -8.52 1.56
N TRP A 68 4.04 -7.92 1.87
CA TRP A 68 5.31 -8.17 1.24
C TRP A 68 6.21 -8.94 2.19
N MET A 69 6.41 -10.21 1.89
CA MET A 69 7.44 -11.05 2.46
C MET A 69 8.62 -11.00 1.49
N GLY A 70 9.61 -10.14 1.77
CA GLY A 70 10.82 -10.08 0.93
C GLY A 70 11.49 -11.45 0.83
N ASN A 71 11.99 -11.77 -0.36
CA ASN A 71 13.06 -12.75 -0.53
C ASN A 71 14.40 -12.04 -0.43
#